data_AF-A0A7L3MQK5-F1
#
_entry.id   AF-A0A7L3MQK5-F1
#
_cell.length_a   1.000
_cell.length_b   1.000
_cell.length_c   1.000
_cell.angle_alpha   90.00
_cell.angle_beta   90.00
_cell.angle_gamma   90.00
#
_symmetry.space_group_name_H-M   'P 1'
#
loop_
_entity.id
_entity.type
_entity.pdbx_description
1 polymer ?
#
loop_
_entity_poly.entity_id
_entity_poly.type
_entity_poly.pdbx_seq_one_letter_code
_entity_poly.pdbx_strand_id
1 'polypeptide(L)'
;KLQEEGLPCSREELELVFDGLDAAGTGRLGTEEFTAGLRQFLSSQKAAREHRRRKTASRRVRLVLPAPAGGDSEERRHFAAFMEQLGTANLSEEQEIWQLWVKLRQDEPQLLDNLEEFLAKMRHRIQEARSEKEALEVTLNKRVAEHDKDVQQLCEVLERQIQQEQLRLQQQSMARSHQQGEELQRVLDASEREVQRLVTAQMEV
;
A
#
# COMPACT_ATOMS: atom_id res chain seq x y z
N LYS A 1 -13.83 -14.67 6.55
CA LYS A 1 -13.71 -13.47 7.41
C LYS A 1 -13.64 -12.25 6.50
N LEU A 2 -14.76 -11.56 6.31
CA LEU A 2 -14.75 -10.19 5.77
C LEU A 2 -15.07 -9.33 6.97
N GLN A 3 -14.06 -8.61 7.44
CA GLN A 3 -14.23 -7.63 8.49
C GLN A 3 -14.98 -6.48 7.82
N GLU A 4 -16.30 -6.40 8.06
CA GLU A 4 -17.08 -5.22 7.73
C GLU A 4 -16.56 -4.08 8.61
N GLU A 5 -15.55 -3.37 8.12
CA GLU A 5 -15.31 -2.01 8.57
C GLU A 5 -16.51 -1.19 8.10
N GLY A 6 -17.54 -1.15 8.94
CA GLY A 6 -18.72 -0.34 8.72
C GLY A 6 -18.27 1.09 8.46
N LEU A 7 -18.69 1.64 7.32
CA LEU A 7 -18.54 3.06 7.03
C LEU A 7 -19.04 3.85 8.26
N PRO A 8 -18.34 4.90 8.71
CA PRO A 8 -18.73 5.71 9.87
C PRO A 8 -19.90 6.64 9.52
N CYS A 9 -20.96 6.09 8.93
CA CYS A 9 -22.14 6.79 8.48
C CYS A 9 -23.38 6.04 8.98
N SER A 10 -24.35 6.77 9.50
CA SER A 10 -25.64 6.21 9.82
C SER A 10 -26.38 5.81 8.54
N ARG A 11 -27.35 4.91 8.66
CA ARG A 11 -28.17 4.47 7.52
C ARG A 11 -28.86 5.66 6.85
N GLU A 12 -29.37 6.58 7.64
CA GLU A 12 -30.06 7.79 7.17
C GLU A 12 -29.11 8.72 6.42
N GLU A 13 -27.85 8.81 6.84
CA GLU A 13 -26.81 9.58 6.13
C GLU A 13 -26.44 8.94 4.79
N LEU A 14 -26.37 7.61 4.74
CA LEU A 14 -26.15 6.86 3.50
C LEU A 14 -27.31 6.99 2.52
N GLU A 15 -28.56 6.96 3.01
CA GLU A 15 -29.76 7.19 2.19
C GLU A 15 -29.75 8.61 1.60
N LEU A 16 -29.41 9.63 2.40
CA LEU A 16 -29.31 11.01 1.92
C LEU A 16 -28.22 11.19 0.85
N VAL A 17 -27.07 10.53 1.02
CA VAL A 17 -25.99 10.54 0.03
C VAL A 17 -26.41 9.82 -1.25
N PHE A 18 -27.12 8.70 -1.12
CA PHE A 18 -27.63 7.93 -2.24
C PHE A 18 -28.64 8.73 -3.07
N ASP A 19 -29.63 9.34 -2.41
CA ASP A 19 -30.64 10.20 -3.05
C ASP A 19 -30.00 11.42 -3.73
N GLY A 20 -28.92 11.95 -3.16
CA GLY A 20 -28.16 13.06 -3.75
C GLY A 20 -27.34 12.67 -4.98
N LEU A 21 -26.98 11.39 -5.13
CA LEU A 21 -26.22 10.86 -6.28
C LEU A 21 -27.14 10.29 -7.36
N ASP A 22 -28.33 9.79 -7.00
CA ASP A 22 -29.32 9.21 -7.91
C ASP A 22 -30.19 10.31 -8.53
N ALA A 23 -29.56 11.17 -9.34
CA ALA A 23 -30.25 12.25 -10.03
C ALA A 23 -31.37 11.74 -10.98
N ALA A 24 -31.29 10.47 -11.39
CA ALA A 24 -32.27 9.82 -12.23
C ALA A 24 -33.47 9.24 -11.43
N GLY A 25 -33.36 9.15 -10.10
CA GLY A 25 -34.40 8.65 -9.20
C GLY A 25 -34.79 7.20 -9.46
N THR A 26 -33.84 6.40 -9.93
CA THR A 26 -34.10 5.00 -10.36
C THR A 26 -34.00 4.00 -9.20
N GLY A 27 -33.57 4.45 -8.02
CA GLY A 27 -33.32 3.62 -6.84
C GLY A 27 -32.06 2.75 -6.97
N ARG A 28 -31.22 3.00 -7.99
CA ARG A 28 -29.96 2.31 -8.25
C ARG A 28 -28.94 3.32 -8.77
N LEU A 29 -27.70 3.23 -8.29
CA LEU A 29 -26.60 4.06 -8.81
C LEU A 29 -25.79 3.27 -9.82
N GLY A 30 -25.80 3.72 -11.07
CA GLY A 30 -24.82 3.27 -12.06
C GLY A 30 -23.41 3.73 -11.69
N THR A 31 -22.38 3.00 -12.14
CA THR A 31 -20.97 3.39 -11.89
C THR A 31 -20.64 4.77 -12.46
N GLU A 32 -21.25 5.13 -13.59
CA GLU A 32 -21.09 6.44 -14.21
C GLU A 32 -21.76 7.56 -13.41
N GLU A 33 -22.97 7.33 -12.91
CA GLU A 33 -23.72 8.28 -12.06
C GLU A 33 -23.01 8.50 -10.74
N PHE A 34 -22.56 7.43 -10.09
CA PHE A 34 -21.78 7.49 -8.85
C PHE A 34 -20.49 8.30 -9.02
N THR A 35 -19.70 8.02 -10.06
CA THR A 35 -18.44 8.73 -10.30
C THR A 35 -18.63 10.17 -10.79
N ALA A 36 -19.70 10.46 -11.53
CA ALA A 36 -20.05 11.83 -11.93
C ALA A 36 -20.51 12.66 -10.74
N GLY A 37 -21.45 12.12 -9.93
CA GLY A 37 -21.98 12.78 -8.74
C GLY A 37 -20.91 13.02 -7.68
N LEU A 38 -20.01 12.06 -7.43
CA LEU A 38 -18.88 12.27 -6.53
C LEU A 38 -17.89 13.31 -7.02
N ARG A 39 -17.60 13.34 -8.33
CA ARG A 39 -16.73 14.39 -8.91
C ARG A 39 -17.34 15.77 -8.74
N GLN A 40 -18.64 15.91 -8.93
CA GLN A 40 -19.39 17.15 -8.72
C GLN A 40 -19.45 17.55 -7.24
N PHE A 41 -19.62 16.59 -6.32
CA PHE A 41 -19.62 16.84 -4.88
C PHE A 41 -18.24 17.35 -4.41
N LEU A 42 -17.16 16.71 -4.87
CA LEU A 42 -15.78 17.11 -4.53
C LEU A 42 -15.40 18.46 -5.15
N SER A 43 -15.87 18.77 -6.36
CA SER A 43 -15.65 20.10 -6.97
C SER A 43 -16.46 21.20 -6.28
N SER A 44 -17.69 20.89 -5.83
CA SER A 44 -18.52 21.79 -5.04
C SER A 44 -17.92 22.06 -3.65
N GLN A 45 -17.29 21.07 -3.01
CA GLN A 45 -16.51 21.29 -1.79
C GLN A 45 -15.28 22.19 -2.03
N LYS A 46 -14.61 22.09 -3.19
CA LYS A 46 -13.50 23.01 -3.54
C LYS A 46 -14.01 24.45 -3.68
N ALA A 47 -15.14 24.65 -4.35
CA ALA A 47 -15.78 25.96 -4.47
C ALA A 47 -16.29 26.51 -3.12
N ALA A 48 -16.86 25.67 -2.26
CA ALA A 48 -17.27 26.03 -0.91
C ALA A 48 -16.08 26.35 0.00
N ARG A 49 -14.96 25.62 -0.10
CA ARG A 49 -13.70 25.93 0.59
C ARG A 49 -13.10 27.25 0.10
N GLU A 50 -13.15 27.53 -1.19
CA GLU A 50 -12.66 28.77 -1.79
C GLU A 50 -13.55 29.97 -1.42
N HIS A 51 -14.87 29.79 -1.40
CA HIS A 51 -15.84 30.80 -0.95
C HIS A 51 -15.79 31.01 0.57
N ARG A 52 -15.52 29.96 1.37
CA ARG A 52 -15.24 30.08 2.80
C ARG A 52 -13.89 30.77 3.04
N ARG A 53 -12.87 30.56 2.20
CA ARG A 53 -11.60 31.33 2.21
C ARG A 53 -11.85 32.81 1.90
N ARG A 54 -12.70 33.13 0.92
CA ARG A 54 -13.06 34.53 0.56
C ARG A 54 -13.96 35.21 1.60
N LYS A 55 -14.93 34.51 2.19
CA LYS A 55 -15.81 35.07 3.25
C LYS A 55 -15.15 35.12 4.64
N THR A 56 -14.24 34.20 4.97
CA THR A 56 -13.39 34.34 6.18
C THR A 56 -12.32 35.41 6.03
N ALA A 57 -11.98 35.84 4.81
CA ALA A 57 -11.17 37.05 4.59
C ALA A 57 -11.97 38.35 4.81
N SER A 58 -13.30 38.34 4.61
CA SER A 58 -14.16 39.52 4.76
C SER A 58 -14.82 39.66 6.14
N ARG A 59 -14.92 38.56 6.93
CA ARG A 59 -15.38 38.57 8.33
C ARG A 59 -14.27 38.20 9.32
N ARG A 60 -13.01 38.40 8.93
CA ARG A 60 -12.02 38.85 9.90
C ARG A 60 -12.22 40.35 9.96
N VAL A 61 -12.72 40.86 11.09
CA VAL A 61 -12.34 42.21 11.47
C VAL A 61 -10.83 42.22 11.30
N ARG A 62 -10.32 42.91 10.28
CA ARG A 62 -8.92 43.29 10.27
C ARG A 62 -8.81 44.19 11.50
N LEU A 63 -8.49 43.60 12.63
CA LEU A 63 -7.50 44.21 13.49
C LEU A 63 -6.27 44.32 12.59
N VAL A 64 -6.20 45.40 11.80
CA VAL A 64 -4.93 45.92 11.31
C VAL A 64 -4.23 46.37 12.57
N LEU A 65 -3.69 45.38 13.31
CA LEU A 65 -2.71 45.66 14.32
C LEU A 65 -1.44 46.05 13.56
N PRO A 66 -0.75 47.11 13.97
CA PRO A 66 0.49 47.52 13.34
C PRO A 66 1.42 46.31 13.29
N ALA A 67 2.14 46.15 12.18
CA ALA A 67 3.24 45.19 12.14
C ALA A 67 4.10 45.40 13.39
N PRO A 68 4.41 44.37 14.20
CA PRO A 68 5.27 44.55 15.34
C PRO A 68 6.68 44.77 14.81
N ALA A 69 7.03 46.05 14.62
CA ALA A 69 8.40 46.50 14.70
C ALA A 69 8.82 46.31 16.16
N GLY A 70 9.44 45.16 16.48
CA GLY A 70 9.88 44.91 17.86
C GLY A 70 10.22 43.48 18.22
N GLY A 71 10.72 42.67 17.29
CA GLY A 71 11.50 41.49 17.66
C GLY A 71 12.97 41.87 17.56
N ASP A 72 13.71 41.83 18.66
CA ASP A 72 15.16 42.00 18.60
C ASP A 72 15.74 40.96 17.63
N SER A 73 16.74 41.34 16.83
CA SER A 73 17.30 40.46 15.80
C SER A 73 17.88 39.18 16.41
N GLU A 74 18.23 39.20 17.70
CA GLU A 74 18.76 38.08 18.45
C GLU A 74 17.67 37.08 18.85
N GLU A 75 16.49 37.53 19.28
CA GLU A 75 15.41 36.62 19.68
C GLU A 75 14.79 35.90 18.50
N ARG A 76 14.72 36.56 17.34
CA ARG A 76 14.30 35.87 16.12
C ARG A 76 15.31 34.80 15.70
N ARG A 77 16.60 34.98 16.03
CA ARG A 77 17.61 33.92 15.88
C ARG A 77 17.44 32.82 16.93
N HIS A 78 17.14 33.16 18.19
CA HIS A 78 16.88 32.17 19.23
C HIS A 78 15.67 31.29 18.91
N PHE A 79 14.57 31.92 18.48
CA PHE A 79 13.39 31.19 18.03
C PHE A 79 13.67 30.36 16.78
N ALA A 80 14.34 30.91 15.77
CA ALA A 80 14.67 30.15 14.57
C ALA A 80 15.56 28.93 14.90
N ALA A 81 16.56 29.10 15.77
CA ALA A 81 17.40 28.00 16.25
C ALA A 81 16.59 26.96 17.04
N PHE A 82 15.63 27.40 17.85
CA PHE A 82 14.73 26.53 18.58
C PHE A 82 13.78 25.76 17.64
N MET A 83 13.24 26.42 16.62
CA MET A 83 12.38 25.79 15.61
C MET A 83 13.16 24.81 14.71
N GLU A 84 14.41 25.12 14.40
CA GLU A 84 15.34 24.22 13.73
C GLU A 84 15.62 22.96 14.60
N GLN A 85 15.85 23.14 15.90
CA GLN A 85 15.97 22.02 16.86
C GLN A 85 14.66 21.26 17.08
N LEU A 86 13.51 21.88 16.80
CA LEU A 86 12.19 21.24 16.81
C LEU A 86 11.92 20.43 15.53
N GLY A 87 12.70 20.63 14.48
CA GLY A 87 12.58 19.91 13.22
C GLY A 87 11.26 20.18 12.49
N THR A 88 10.66 21.35 12.69
CA THR A 88 9.42 21.73 12.01
C THR A 88 9.70 22.03 10.54
N ALA A 89 9.25 21.15 9.64
CA ALA A 89 9.39 21.34 8.19
C ALA A 89 8.36 22.34 7.62
N ASN A 90 7.35 22.71 8.41
CA ASN A 90 6.20 23.48 7.95
C ASN A 90 6.35 24.96 8.28
N LEU A 91 6.79 25.73 7.28
CA LEU A 91 6.95 27.20 7.38
C LEU A 91 5.66 27.93 7.80
N SER A 92 4.48 27.35 7.54
CA SER A 92 3.19 27.94 7.95
C SER A 92 2.95 27.80 9.46
N GLU A 93 3.28 26.65 10.05
CA GLU A 93 3.12 26.40 11.48
C GLU A 93 4.14 27.23 12.27
N GLU A 94 5.36 27.34 11.73
CA GLU A 94 6.41 28.20 12.29
C GLU A 94 6.00 29.67 12.38
N GLN A 95 5.34 30.17 11.33
CA GLN A 95 4.84 31.54 11.30
C GLN A 95 3.72 31.80 12.33
N GLU A 96 2.87 30.81 12.60
CA GLU A 96 1.80 30.89 13.60
C GLU A 96 2.36 30.82 15.03
N ILE A 97 3.31 29.93 15.28
CA ILE A 97 4.00 29.81 16.57
C ILE A 97 4.80 31.08 16.87
N TRP A 98 5.47 31.67 15.86
CA TRP A 98 6.16 32.95 16.02
C TRP A 98 5.20 34.09 16.41
N GLN A 99 4.01 34.15 15.78
CA GLN A 99 3.01 35.15 16.15
C GLN A 99 2.48 34.96 17.57
N LEU A 100 2.33 33.71 18.02
CA LEU A 100 1.96 33.40 19.39
C LEU A 100 3.06 33.84 20.35
N TRP A 101 4.33 33.53 20.04
CA TRP A 101 5.49 33.90 20.83
C TRP A 101 5.59 35.42 21.05
N VAL A 102 5.45 36.20 19.99
CA VAL A 102 5.51 37.68 20.07
C VAL A 102 4.38 38.24 20.93
N LYS A 103 3.17 37.67 20.85
CA LYS A 103 2.03 38.08 21.69
C LYS A 103 2.21 37.68 23.15
N LEU A 104 2.61 36.44 23.41
CA LEU A 104 2.85 35.95 24.77
C LEU A 104 3.90 36.81 25.47
N ARG A 105 4.94 37.23 24.75
CA ARG A 105 5.96 38.11 25.32
C ARG A 105 5.41 39.48 25.75
N GLN A 106 4.48 40.05 24.98
CA GLN A 106 3.89 41.36 25.28
C GLN A 106 2.88 41.30 26.42
N ASP A 107 2.07 40.25 26.44
CA ASP A 107 0.96 40.12 27.39
C ASP A 107 1.40 39.42 28.69
N GLU A 108 2.09 38.28 28.61
CA GLU A 108 2.48 37.43 29.75
C GLU A 108 3.82 36.69 29.50
N PRO A 109 4.99 37.34 29.70
CA PRO A 109 6.29 36.76 29.36
C PRO A 109 6.64 35.49 30.16
N GLN A 110 6.06 35.33 31.34
CA GLN A 110 6.20 34.14 32.19
C GLN A 110 5.65 32.83 31.58
N LEU A 111 4.83 32.92 30.52
CA LEU A 111 4.29 31.74 29.83
C LEU A 111 5.18 31.26 28.67
N LEU A 112 6.23 32.00 28.30
CA LEU A 112 7.13 31.60 27.22
C LEU A 112 7.84 30.28 27.52
N ASP A 113 8.33 30.11 28.74
CA ASP A 113 8.96 28.86 29.20
C ASP A 113 7.99 27.67 29.09
N ASN A 114 6.70 27.88 29.37
CA ASN A 114 5.67 26.85 29.23
C ASN A 114 5.42 26.48 27.76
N LEU A 115 5.47 27.46 26.85
CA LEU A 115 5.35 27.22 25.41
C LEU A 115 6.56 26.43 24.90
N GLU A 116 7.77 26.79 25.33
CA GLU A 116 8.98 26.06 24.99
C GLU A 116 8.94 24.61 25.49
N GLU A 117 8.56 24.41 26.76
CA GLU A 117 8.44 23.07 27.35
C GLU A 117 7.35 22.25 26.62
N PHE A 118 6.22 22.87 26.29
CA PHE A 118 5.15 22.23 25.54
C PHE A 118 5.60 21.79 24.14
N LEU A 119 6.28 22.67 23.40
CA LEU A 119 6.82 22.35 22.07
C LEU A 119 7.89 21.27 22.15
N ALA A 120 8.76 21.29 23.17
CA ALA A 120 9.75 20.26 23.40
C ALA A 120 9.10 18.89 23.68
N LYS A 121 8.03 18.85 24.49
CA LYS A 121 7.24 17.64 24.75
C LYS A 121 6.53 17.15 23.48
N MET A 122 5.91 18.05 22.71
CA MET A 122 5.28 17.69 21.43
C MET A 122 6.29 17.08 20.46
N ARG A 123 7.46 17.70 20.30
CA ARG A 123 8.56 17.15 19.49
C ARG A 123 8.95 15.77 19.97
N HIS A 124 9.18 15.60 21.27
CA HIS A 124 9.61 14.31 21.81
C HIS A 124 8.60 13.21 21.45
N ARG A 125 7.30 13.47 21.64
CA ARG A 125 6.24 12.52 21.28
C ARG A 125 6.18 12.21 19.78
N ILE A 126 6.35 13.23 18.92
CA ILE A 126 6.40 13.03 17.47
C ILE A 126 7.62 12.18 17.09
N GLN A 127 8.78 12.46 17.68
CA GLN A 127 10.01 11.74 17.39
C GLN A 127 9.97 10.30 17.90
N GLU A 128 9.41 10.08 19.08
CA GLU A 128 9.16 8.75 19.66
C GLU A 128 8.26 7.94 18.73
N ALA A 129 7.11 8.50 18.31
CA ALA A 129 6.21 7.84 17.37
C ALA A 129 6.86 7.53 16.01
N ARG A 130 7.72 8.42 15.50
CA ARG A 130 8.50 8.18 14.28
C ARG A 130 9.51 7.04 14.47
N SER A 131 10.21 7.01 15.59
CA SER A 131 11.19 5.96 15.89
C SER A 131 10.53 4.59 16.12
N GLU A 132 9.36 4.56 16.76
CA GLU A 132 8.57 3.34 16.94
C GLU A 132 8.07 2.82 15.59
N LYS A 133 7.55 3.72 14.74
CA LYS A 133 7.18 3.39 13.36
C LYS A 133 8.36 2.78 12.60
N GLU A 134 9.53 3.41 12.64
CA GLU A 134 10.73 2.92 11.95
C GLU A 134 11.16 1.54 12.48
N ALA A 135 11.14 1.33 13.79
CA ALA A 135 11.44 0.03 14.39
C ALA A 135 10.46 -1.07 13.95
N LEU A 136 9.17 -0.73 13.84
CA LEU A 136 8.14 -1.64 13.32
C LEU A 136 8.35 -1.91 11.83
N GLU A 137 8.67 -0.91 11.01
CA GLU A 137 8.98 -1.08 9.59
C GLU A 137 10.19 -1.99 9.38
N VAL A 138 11.27 -1.82 10.15
CA VAL A 138 12.44 -2.69 10.11
C VAL A 138 12.06 -4.14 10.46
N THR A 139 11.26 -4.33 11.51
CA THR A 139 10.81 -5.66 11.93
C THR A 139 9.92 -6.31 10.87
N LEU A 140 9.01 -5.55 10.27
CA LEU A 140 8.13 -6.03 9.20
C LEU A 140 8.94 -6.42 7.97
N ASN A 141 9.86 -5.56 7.51
CA ASN A 141 10.71 -5.84 6.36
C ASN A 141 11.55 -7.09 6.57
N LYS A 142 12.06 -7.31 7.78
CA LYS A 142 12.77 -8.55 8.12
C LYS A 142 11.87 -9.78 7.97
N ARG A 143 10.63 -9.73 8.49
CA ARG A 143 9.68 -10.85 8.36
C ARG A 143 9.28 -11.11 6.90
N VAL A 144 9.10 -10.05 6.11
CA VAL A 144 8.80 -10.17 4.68
C VAL A 144 9.97 -10.85 3.96
N ALA A 145 11.21 -10.41 4.21
CA ALA A 145 12.39 -11.03 3.60
C ALA A 145 12.59 -12.50 4.03
N GLU A 146 12.29 -12.84 5.29
CA GLU A 146 12.29 -14.22 5.76
C GLU A 146 11.23 -15.07 5.03
N HIS A 147 10.01 -14.55 4.91
CA HIS A 147 8.94 -15.25 4.21
C HIS A 147 9.23 -15.43 2.72
N ASP A 148 9.75 -14.40 2.05
CA ASP A 148 10.14 -14.46 0.63
C ASP A 148 11.22 -15.53 0.41
N LYS A 149 12.19 -15.63 1.32
CA LYS A 149 13.21 -16.68 1.29
C LYS A 149 12.60 -18.06 1.47
N ASP A 150 11.69 -18.26 2.42
CA ASP A 150 11.03 -19.54 2.65
C ASP A 150 10.21 -19.98 1.42
N VAL A 151 9.51 -19.04 0.79
CA VAL A 151 8.76 -19.29 -0.46
C VAL A 151 9.70 -19.69 -1.58
N GLN A 152 10.80 -18.96 -1.77
CA GLN A 152 11.81 -19.30 -2.78
C GLN A 152 12.38 -20.71 -2.56
N GLN A 153 12.74 -21.05 -1.32
CA GLN A 153 13.25 -22.38 -0.97
C GLN A 153 12.23 -23.48 -1.26
N LEU A 154 10.95 -23.25 -0.95
CA LEU A 154 9.89 -24.21 -1.25
C LEU A 154 9.73 -24.41 -2.76
N CYS A 155 9.75 -23.32 -3.54
CA CYS A 155 9.72 -23.39 -5.01
C CYS A 155 10.91 -24.21 -5.55
N GLU A 156 12.13 -23.95 -5.08
CA GLU A 156 13.32 -24.71 -5.49
C GLU A 156 13.25 -26.20 -5.13
N VAL A 157 12.68 -26.54 -3.97
CA VAL A 157 12.45 -27.94 -3.58
C VAL A 157 11.45 -28.61 -4.51
N LEU A 158 10.33 -27.94 -4.79
CA LEU A 158 9.29 -28.47 -5.68
C LEU A 158 9.80 -28.63 -7.11
N GLU A 159 10.55 -27.67 -7.63
CA GLU A 159 11.17 -27.76 -8.96
C GLU A 159 12.12 -28.95 -9.08
N ARG A 160 12.99 -29.15 -8.08
CA ARG A 160 13.88 -30.33 -8.03
C ARG A 160 13.09 -31.63 -7.98
N GLN A 161 12.02 -31.69 -7.19
CA GLN A 161 11.18 -32.88 -7.10
C GLN A 161 10.46 -33.18 -8.42
N ILE A 162 9.92 -32.16 -9.09
CA ILE A 162 9.30 -32.31 -10.41
C ILE A 162 10.31 -32.84 -11.43
N GLN A 163 11.53 -32.29 -11.46
CA GLN A 163 12.58 -32.76 -12.37
C GLN A 163 12.97 -34.22 -12.11
N GLN A 164 13.09 -34.62 -10.84
CA GLN A 164 13.39 -36.01 -10.47
C GLN A 164 12.27 -36.97 -10.90
N GLU A 165 11.01 -36.61 -10.66
CA GLU A 165 9.87 -37.42 -11.06
C GLU A 165 9.74 -37.50 -12.59
N GLN A 166 9.99 -36.42 -13.31
CA GLN A 166 10.02 -36.41 -14.77
C GLN A 166 11.08 -37.39 -15.31
N LEU A 167 12.30 -37.35 -14.76
CA LEU A 167 13.37 -38.27 -15.17
C LEU A 167 13.00 -39.73 -14.86
N ARG A 168 12.44 -39.99 -13.68
CA ARG A 168 11.98 -41.33 -13.26
C ARG A 168 10.92 -41.88 -14.22
N LEU A 169 9.91 -41.06 -14.54
CA LEU A 169 8.84 -41.43 -15.47
C LEU A 169 9.38 -41.68 -16.88
N GLN A 170 10.32 -40.85 -17.34
CA GLN A 170 10.96 -41.04 -18.64
C GLN A 170 11.73 -42.36 -18.72
N GLN A 171 12.55 -42.67 -17.70
CA GLN A 171 13.29 -43.94 -17.62
C GLN A 171 12.34 -45.14 -17.61
N GLN A 172 11.26 -45.07 -16.82
CA GLN A 172 10.26 -46.14 -16.76
C GLN A 172 9.52 -46.29 -18.10
N SER A 173 9.24 -45.20 -18.80
CA SER A 173 8.61 -45.26 -20.13
C SER A 173 9.55 -45.87 -21.16
N MET A 174 10.83 -45.49 -21.15
CA MET A 174 11.85 -46.05 -22.04
C MET A 174 12.02 -47.55 -21.80
N ALA A 175 12.12 -47.98 -20.55
CA ALA A 175 12.26 -49.39 -20.19
C ALA A 175 11.04 -50.22 -20.65
N ARG A 176 9.82 -49.72 -20.44
CA ARG A 176 8.60 -50.38 -20.92
C ARG A 176 8.54 -50.47 -22.44
N SER A 177 8.88 -49.40 -23.14
CA SER A 177 8.91 -49.40 -24.62
C SER A 177 9.97 -50.36 -25.16
N HIS A 178 11.13 -50.43 -24.53
CA HIS A 178 12.19 -51.38 -24.89
C HIS A 178 11.72 -52.83 -24.72
N GLN A 179 11.11 -53.14 -23.57
CA GLN A 179 10.56 -54.48 -23.31
C GLN A 179 9.50 -54.87 -24.35
N GLN A 180 8.57 -53.96 -24.66
CA GLN A 180 7.55 -54.18 -25.69
C GLN A 180 8.18 -54.39 -27.07
N GLY A 181 9.23 -53.63 -27.41
CA GLY A 181 9.99 -53.79 -28.64
C GLY A 181 10.67 -55.16 -28.74
N GLU A 182 11.30 -55.63 -27.66
CA GLU A 182 11.88 -56.97 -27.61
C GLU A 182 10.84 -58.08 -27.75
N GLU A 183 9.69 -57.94 -27.08
CA GLU A 183 8.59 -58.90 -27.19
C GLU A 183 8.06 -58.99 -28.63
N LEU A 184 7.85 -57.84 -29.28
CA LEU A 184 7.44 -57.78 -30.69
C LEU A 184 8.50 -58.39 -31.61
N GLN A 185 9.77 -58.10 -31.39
CA GLN A 185 10.86 -58.69 -32.18
C GLN A 185 10.87 -60.21 -32.07
N ARG A 186 10.73 -60.77 -30.85
CA ARG A 186 10.63 -62.23 -30.66
C ARG A 186 9.46 -62.85 -31.42
N VAL A 187 8.31 -62.17 -31.45
CA VAL A 187 7.13 -62.63 -32.19
C VAL A 187 7.37 -62.58 -33.69
N LEU A 188 7.97 -61.50 -34.21
CA LEU A 188 8.34 -61.38 -35.62
C LEU A 188 9.34 -62.47 -36.02
N ASP A 189 10.41 -62.68 -35.25
CA ASP A 189 11.41 -63.72 -35.52
C ASP A 189 10.80 -65.13 -35.50
N ALA A 190 9.82 -65.38 -34.62
CA ALA A 190 9.09 -66.65 -34.58
C ALA A 190 8.19 -66.82 -35.80
N SER A 191 7.48 -65.77 -36.21
CA SER A 191 6.63 -65.77 -37.39
C SER A 191 7.44 -65.92 -38.68
N GLU A 192 8.59 -65.24 -38.81
CA GLU A 192 9.48 -65.35 -39.95
C GLU A 192 10.02 -66.78 -40.09
N ARG A 193 10.46 -67.39 -38.98
CA ARG A 193 10.89 -68.80 -38.98
C ARG A 193 9.78 -69.75 -39.43
N GLU A 194 8.53 -69.51 -39.04
CA GLU A 194 7.42 -70.33 -39.52
C GLU A 194 7.16 -70.15 -41.02
N VAL A 195 7.17 -68.91 -41.50
CA VAL A 195 7.02 -68.63 -42.95
C VAL A 195 8.13 -69.32 -43.73
N GLN A 196 9.39 -69.23 -43.29
CA GLN A 196 10.52 -69.91 -43.92
C GLN A 196 10.31 -71.43 -43.99
N ARG A 197 9.85 -72.07 -42.90
CA ARG A 197 9.53 -73.51 -42.88
C ARG A 197 8.45 -73.88 -43.89
N LEU A 198 7.38 -73.09 -43.97
CA LEU A 198 6.29 -73.33 -44.91
C LEU A 198 6.76 -73.20 -46.37
N VAL A 199 7.61 -72.20 -46.66
CA VAL A 199 8.20 -72.03 -47.98
C VAL A 199 9.11 -73.21 -48.35
N THR A 200 9.98 -73.67 -47.46
CA THR A 200 10.83 -74.83 -47.74
C THR A 200 10.02 -76.10 -47.96
N ALA A 201 8.97 -76.33 -47.16
CA ALA A 201 8.08 -77.47 -47.34
C ALA A 201 7.34 -77.44 -48.69
N GLN A 202 7.00 -76.25 -49.21
CA GLN A 202 6.40 -76.11 -50.54
C GLN A 202 7.39 -76.35 -51.69
N MET A 203 8.69 -76.14 -51.48
CA MET A 203 9.72 -76.36 -52.50
C MET A 203 10.18 -77.82 -52.60
N GLU A 204 9.93 -78.63 -51.57
CA GLU A 204 10.27 -80.06 -51.53
C GLU A 204 9.15 -80.97 -52.07
N VAL A 205 8.01 -80.40 -52.48
CA VAL A 205 6.86 -81.06 -53.12
C VAL A 205 6.86 -80.78 -54.62
#